data_AF-A0A265N648-F1
#
_entry.id   AF-A0A265N648-F1
#
_cell.length_a   1.000
_cell.length_b   1.000
_cell.length_c   1.000
_cell.angle_alpha   90.00
_cell.angle_beta   90.00
_cell.angle_gamma   90.00
#
_symmetry.space_group_name_H-M   'P 1'
#
loop_
_entity.id
_entity.type
_entity.pdbx_description
1 polymer ?
#
loop_
_entity_poly.entity_id
_entity_poly.type
_entity_poly.pdbx_seq_one_letter_code
_entity_poly.pdbx_strand_id
1 'polypeptide(L)'
;MTDLSFLTVTELAPLIKSRQLSPIELTKHMLSRIDKFDPLLHTYITPLHELALKQAGESENEIMRGEYKGPLHGIPILLRIPFYNKNC
;
A
#
# COMPACT_ATOMS: atom_id res chain seq x y z
N MET A 1 6.44 -8.76 17.94
CA MET A 1 5.47 -8.23 16.96
C MET A 1 6.00 -8.56 15.58
N THR A 2 5.20 -9.22 14.75
CA THR A 2 5.57 -9.54 13.36
C THR A 2 5.62 -8.24 12.54
N ASP A 3 6.69 -8.00 11.81
CA ASP A 3 6.77 -6.83 10.91
C ASP A 3 5.85 -7.05 9.70
N LEU A 4 4.85 -6.17 9.54
CA LEU A 4 3.84 -6.23 8.48
C LEU A 4 4.46 -6.29 7.07
N SER A 5 5.69 -5.83 6.91
CA SER A 5 6.36 -5.77 5.61
C SER A 5 6.91 -7.09 5.09
N PHE A 6 6.97 -8.11 5.93
CA PHE A 6 7.37 -9.44 5.51
C PHE A 6 6.18 -10.39 5.37
N LEU A 7 4.97 -9.91 5.65
CA LEU A 7 3.76 -10.66 5.41
C LEU A 7 3.44 -10.68 3.91
N THR A 8 3.08 -11.85 3.42
CA THR A 8 2.56 -12.03 2.07
C THR A 8 1.16 -11.42 1.93
N VAL A 9 0.75 -11.14 0.69
CA VAL A 9 -0.64 -10.70 0.40
C VAL A 9 -1.65 -11.72 0.92
N THR A 10 -1.35 -13.01 0.84
CA THR A 10 -2.20 -14.09 1.37
C THR A 10 -2.33 -14.10 2.89
N GLU A 11 -1.38 -13.51 3.61
CA GLU A 11 -1.46 -13.33 5.06
C GLU A 11 -2.13 -11.99 5.43
N LEU A 12 -1.90 -10.92 4.66
CA LEU A 12 -2.47 -9.60 4.90
C LEU A 12 -3.96 -9.52 4.55
N ALA A 13 -4.37 -10.11 3.43
CA ALA A 13 -5.74 -10.01 2.93
C ALA A 13 -6.80 -10.56 3.91
N PRO A 14 -6.60 -11.71 4.58
CA PRO A 14 -7.51 -12.17 5.64
C PRO A 14 -7.60 -11.20 6.83
N LEU A 15 -6.49 -10.56 7.21
CA LEU A 15 -6.47 -9.58 8.31
C LEU A 15 -7.26 -8.32 7.95
N ILE A 16 -7.12 -7.84 6.71
CA ILE A 16 -7.90 -6.72 6.20
C ILE A 16 -9.39 -7.08 6.09
N LYS A 17 -9.71 -8.23 5.48
CA LYS A 17 -11.09 -8.72 5.35
C LYS A 17 -11.78 -8.88 6.71
N SER A 18 -11.05 -9.39 7.70
CA SER A 18 -11.55 -9.56 9.08
C SER A 18 -11.45 -8.30 9.94
N ARG A 19 -10.97 -7.18 9.39
CA ARG A 19 -10.82 -5.87 10.05
C ARG A 19 -9.84 -5.87 11.23
N GLN A 20 -8.97 -6.88 11.30
CA GLN A 20 -7.86 -6.93 12.26
C GLN A 20 -6.71 -6.01 11.86
N LEU A 21 -6.63 -5.65 10.58
CA LEU A 21 -5.67 -4.71 10.03
C LEU A 21 -6.40 -3.69 9.16
N SER A 22 -6.17 -2.41 9.40
CA SER A 22 -6.69 -1.33 8.56
C SER A 22 -5.86 -1.18 7.28
N PRO A 23 -6.48 -0.99 6.09
CA PRO A 23 -5.77 -0.57 4.88
C PRO A 23 -4.97 0.72 5.06
N ILE A 24 -5.49 1.68 5.85
CA ILE A 24 -4.81 2.94 6.17
C ILE A 24 -3.57 2.68 7.02
N GLU A 25 -3.69 1.83 8.04
CA GLU A 25 -2.57 1.45 8.91
C GLU A 25 -1.46 0.77 8.11
N LEU A 26 -1.81 -0.22 7.28
CA LEU A 26 -0.86 -0.90 6.40
C LEU A 26 -0.17 0.08 5.44
N THR A 27 -0.93 1.01 4.85
CA THR A 27 -0.38 2.02 3.94
C THR A 27 0.58 2.96 4.66
N LYS A 28 0.24 3.44 5.85
CA LYS A 28 1.12 4.29 6.67
C LYS A 28 2.42 3.57 7.03
N HIS A 29 2.34 2.28 7.38
CA HIS A 29 3.52 1.45 7.65
C HIS A 29 4.46 1.37 6.44
N MET A 30 3.91 1.16 5.24
CA MET A 30 4.71 1.11 4.01
C MET A 30 5.31 2.47 3.64
N LEU A 31 4.54 3.56 3.75
CA LEU A 31 5.06 4.92 3.50
C LEU A 31 6.20 5.28 4.45
N SER A 32 6.09 4.93 5.74
CA SER A 32 7.17 5.16 6.71
C SER A 32 8.48 4.43 6.33
N ARG A 33 8.37 3.24 5.71
CA ARG A 33 9.54 2.53 5.19
C ARG A 33 10.11 3.20 3.95
N ILE A 34 9.26 3.68 3.04
CA ILE A 34 9.70 4.44 1.87
C ILE A 34 10.50 5.66 2.35
N ASP A 35 9.96 6.45 3.28
CA ASP A 35 10.64 7.63 3.83
C ASP A 35 11.99 7.29 4.49
N LYS A 36 12.09 6.12 5.11
CA LYS A 36 13.32 5.67 5.77
C LYS A 36 14.39 5.17 4.79
N PHE A 37 14.00 4.42 3.76
CA PHE A 37 14.95 3.66 2.93
C PHE A 37 15.15 4.23 1.53
N ASP A 38 14.15 4.90 0.96
CA ASP A 38 14.26 5.44 -0.40
C ASP A 38 15.36 6.49 -0.58
N PRO A 39 15.74 7.31 0.44
CA PRO A 39 16.92 8.19 0.33
C PRO A 39 18.23 7.45 0.06
N LEU A 40 18.32 6.16 0.39
CA LEU A 40 19.49 5.31 0.15
C LEU A 40 19.32 4.43 -1.10
N LEU A 41 18.10 3.94 -1.35
CA LEU A 41 17.85 2.94 -2.40
C LEU A 41 17.42 3.55 -3.74
N HIS A 42 16.93 4.79 -3.76
CA HIS A 42 16.47 5.50 -4.96
C HIS A 42 15.51 4.67 -5.83
N THR A 43 14.51 4.08 -5.19
CA THR A 43 13.55 3.16 -5.79
C THR A 43 12.28 3.82 -6.31
N TYR A 44 11.91 4.99 -5.77
CA TYR A 44 10.74 5.75 -6.17
C TYR A 44 11.15 6.99 -6.98
N ILE A 45 10.45 7.24 -8.08
CA ILE A 45 10.56 8.51 -8.82
C ILE A 45 9.73 9.59 -8.12
N THR A 46 8.49 9.24 -7.78
CA THR A 46 7.57 10.16 -7.12
C THR A 46 6.72 9.36 -6.14
N PRO A 47 7.04 9.40 -4.85
CA PRO A 47 6.18 8.86 -3.80
C PRO A 47 4.84 9.61 -3.78
N LEU A 48 3.73 8.88 -3.89
CA LEU A 48 2.37 9.45 -3.94
C LEU A 48 1.64 9.28 -2.60
N HIS A 49 2.24 9.78 -1.50
CA HIS A 49 1.74 9.58 -0.14
C HIS A 49 0.26 9.95 0.05
N GLU A 50 -0.12 11.15 -0.39
CA GLU A 50 -1.50 11.64 -0.21
C GLU A 50 -2.52 10.79 -0.98
N LEU A 51 -2.19 10.42 -2.22
CA LEU A 51 -3.05 9.58 -3.04
C LEU A 51 -3.18 8.18 -2.43
N ALA A 52 -2.07 7.60 -1.97
CA ALA A 52 -2.07 6.28 -1.34
C ALA A 52 -2.95 6.26 -0.08
N LEU A 53 -2.84 7.28 0.78
CA LEU A 53 -3.67 7.41 1.98
C LEU A 53 -5.15 7.62 1.65
N LYS A 54 -5.45 8.43 0.62
CA LYS A 54 -6.81 8.65 0.16
C LYS A 54 -7.45 7.34 -0.33
N GLN A 55 -6.77 6.60 -1.20
CA GLN A 55 -7.24 5.33 -1.73
C GLN A 55 -7.37 4.26 -0.64
N ALA A 56 -6.45 4.24 0.33
CA ALA A 56 -6.56 3.37 1.49
C ALA A 56 -7.83 3.67 2.30
N GLY A 57 -8.15 4.94 2.53
CA GLY A 57 -9.39 5.35 3.20
C GLY A 57 -10.66 5.00 2.42
N GLU A 58 -10.64 5.14 1.09
CA GLU A 58 -11.75 4.68 0.24
C GLU A 58 -11.96 3.17 0.38
N SER A 59 -10.90 2.38 0.29
CA SER A 59 -10.98 0.92 0.44
C SER A 59 -11.42 0.49 1.85
N GLU A 60 -10.95 1.18 2.89
CA GLU A 60 -11.38 0.90 4.27
C GLU A 60 -12.89 1.13 4.42
N ASN A 61 -13.41 2.25 3.92
CA ASN A 61 -14.83 2.54 3.96
C ASN A 61 -15.68 1.48 3.23
N GLU A 62 -15.23 1.01 2.06
CA GLU A 62 -15.89 -0.06 1.31
C GLU A 62 -15.89 -1.38 2.09
N ILE A 63 -14.76 -1.75 2.70
CA ILE A 63 -14.62 -2.98 3.51
C ILE A 63 -15.51 -2.91 4.76
N MET A 64 -15.62 -1.73 5.38
CA MET A 64 -16.49 -1.50 6.53
C MET A 64 -17.97 -1.63 6.17
N ARG A 65 -18.36 -1.28 4.94
CA ARG A 65 -19.71 -1.52 4.39
C ARG A 65 -19.96 -2.97 3.94
N GLY A 66 -18.95 -3.84 3.99
CA GLY A 66 -19.05 -5.23 3.54
C GLY A 66 -18.80 -5.42 2.04
N GLU A 67 -18.37 -4.39 1.32
CA GLU A 67 -18.09 -4.39 -0.12
C GLU A 67 -16.67 -4.91 -0.39
N TYR A 68 -16.31 -6.07 0.15
CA TYR A 68 -14.96 -6.63 -0.02
C TYR A 68 -14.75 -7.17 -1.45
N LYS A 69 -13.87 -6.53 -2.22
CA LYS A 69 -13.65 -6.80 -3.66
C LYS A 69 -12.67 -7.94 -3.98
N GLY A 70 -12.00 -8.52 -2.97
CA GLY A 70 -11.06 -9.64 -3.16
C GLY A 70 -9.69 -9.40 -2.51
N PRO A 71 -8.73 -10.33 -2.68
CA PRO A 71 -7.46 -10.36 -1.93
C PRO A 71 -6.57 -9.12 -2.04
N LEU A 72 -6.72 -8.31 -3.09
CA LEU A 72 -5.96 -7.07 -3.26
C LEU A 72 -6.69 -5.83 -2.72
N HIS A 73 -7.90 -5.99 -2.19
CA HIS A 73 -8.68 -4.87 -1.71
C HIS A 73 -8.08 -4.28 -0.43
N GLY A 74 -7.61 -3.03 -0.51
CA GLY A 74 -6.90 -2.35 0.58
C GLY A 74 -5.42 -2.71 0.72
N ILE A 75 -4.85 -3.46 -0.23
CA ILE A 75 -3.41 -3.75 -0.27
C ILE A 75 -2.68 -2.64 -1.03
N PRO A 76 -1.68 -1.96 -0.43
CA PRO A 76 -0.88 -0.97 -1.14
C PRO A 76 0.01 -1.63 -2.20
N ILE A 77 0.08 -1.03 -3.40
CA ILE A 77 0.84 -1.55 -4.54
C ILE A 77 1.74 -0.45 -5.10
N LEU A 78 3.00 -0.78 -5.39
CA LEU A 78 3.90 0.04 -6.19
C LEU A 78 3.71 -0.27 -7.67
N LEU A 79 3.44 0.75 -8.48
CA LEU A 79 3.39 0.64 -9.94
C LEU A 79 4.70 1.12 -10.55
N ARG A 80 5.38 0.25 -11.30
CA ARG A 80 6.53 0.64 -12.12
C ARG A 80 6.07 1.13 -13.48
N ILE A 81 6.52 2.33 -13.86
CA ILE A 81 6.33 2.88 -15.20
C ILE A 81 7.64 2.83 -16.00
N PRO A 82 7.59 2.65 -17.34
CA PRO A 82 8.76 2.87 -18.17
C PRO A 82 9.09 4.38 -18.19
N PHE A 83 10.34 4.71 -17.89
CA PHE A 83 10.85 6.06 -18.08
C PHE A 83 11.19 6.26 -19.57
N TYR A 84 10.54 7.21 -20.22
CA TYR A 84 10.84 7.57 -21.61
C TYR A 84 11.48 8.96 -21.66
N ASN A 85 12.75 9.01 -22.10
CA ASN A 85 13.44 10.25 -22.38
C ASN A 85 13.10 10.68 -23.82
N LYS A 86 12.49 11.87 -23.99
CA LYS A 86 12.13 12.42 -25.31
C LYS A 86 13.33 12.90 -26.13
N ASN A 87 14.55 12.76 -25.63
CA ASN A 87 15.78 13.20 -26.29
C ASN A 87 16.60 12.06 -26.93
N CYS A 88 16.00 10.89 -27.16
CA CYS A 88 16.58 9.83 -28.00
C CYS A 88 15.91 9.81 -29.37
#